data_AF-A0AAV9T186-F1
#
_entry.id   AF-A0AAV9T186-F1
#
_cell.length_a   1.000
_cell.length_b   1.000
_cell.length_c   1.000
_cell.angle_alpha   90.00
_cell.angle_beta   90.00
_cell.angle_gamma   90.00
#
_symmetry.space_group_name_H-M   'P 1'
#
loop_
_entity.id
_entity.type
_entity.pdbx_description
1 polymer ?
#
loop_
_entity_poly.entity_id
_entity_poly.type
_entity_poly.pdbx_seq_one_letter_code
_entity_poly.pdbx_strand_id
1 'polypeptide(L)'
;MGPLMDPDHPSCLKSQKSATAWSKYIKGASLIFAWRISQGEVATIITPPPPDCFHPSEMTSLQDIELPVLRGDLGNRPIPKIFLWHPTVEGAQSFRYQVWPDDHTPSWYQMFKSRPKDTKTWRVVSRHRVSTKWAAVNTTVRHLITLESFGKLKRLSSNVARNTFNVLDKLVLLLKLCFHLAVLLVIFLRLVVQILVAEEAAPDQAGEVTNASSRIKPNEEIRITCASKINQPPSLPTTVNISAVTVPGNSSANRQFLRDFGPWKLVSAG
;
A
#
# COMPACT_ATOMS: atom_id res chain seq x y z
N MET A 1 5.78 -15.99 3.45
CA MET A 1 7.15 -16.56 3.38
C MET A 1 7.25 -17.89 2.62
N GLY A 2 6.20 -18.72 2.55
CA GLY A 2 6.26 -20.07 1.96
C GLY A 2 6.99 -20.19 0.61
N PRO A 3 6.55 -19.51 -0.46
CA PRO A 3 7.18 -19.59 -1.78
C PRO A 3 8.66 -19.17 -1.85
N LEU A 4 9.14 -18.42 -0.85
CA LEU A 4 10.54 -17.98 -0.77
C LEU A 4 11.42 -18.99 -0.03
N MET A 5 10.82 -19.97 0.64
CA MET A 5 11.50 -20.95 1.51
C MET A 5 11.48 -22.37 0.94
N ASP A 6 10.57 -22.63 0.02
CA ASP A 6 10.37 -23.92 -0.64
C ASP A 6 11.44 -24.11 -1.73
N PRO A 7 12.39 -25.05 -1.59
CA PRO A 7 13.44 -25.28 -2.58
C PRO A 7 12.94 -25.60 -3.98
N ASP A 8 11.74 -26.16 -4.09
CA ASP A 8 11.14 -26.59 -5.36
C ASP A 8 10.35 -25.44 -6.04
N HIS A 9 10.10 -24.35 -5.31
CA HIS A 9 9.37 -23.21 -5.84
C HIS A 9 10.30 -22.29 -6.65
N PRO A 10 9.90 -21.82 -7.85
CA PRO A 10 10.77 -21.02 -8.74
C PRO A 10 11.20 -19.67 -8.14
N SER A 11 10.42 -19.14 -7.19
CA SER A 11 10.78 -17.92 -6.45
C SER A 11 11.80 -18.13 -5.33
N CYS A 12 12.20 -19.37 -5.05
CA CYS A 12 13.19 -19.67 -4.04
C CYS A 12 14.60 -19.49 -4.60
N LEU A 13 15.29 -18.47 -4.10
CA LEU A 13 16.63 -18.12 -4.56
C LEU A 13 17.74 -18.91 -3.86
N LYS A 14 17.41 -20.01 -3.16
CA LYS A 14 18.36 -20.76 -2.32
C LYS A 14 19.52 -21.34 -3.12
N SER A 15 19.22 -21.97 -4.26
CA SER A 15 20.22 -22.53 -5.17
C SER A 15 21.08 -21.47 -5.88
N GLN A 16 20.57 -20.24 -5.98
CA GLN A 16 21.21 -19.13 -6.68
C GLN A 16 22.07 -18.25 -5.75
N LYS A 17 22.18 -18.59 -4.46
CA LYS A 17 22.87 -17.77 -3.46
C LYS A 17 23.86 -18.59 -2.65
N SER A 18 25.00 -17.99 -2.31
CA SER A 18 25.89 -18.55 -1.30
C SER A 18 25.18 -18.64 0.06
N ALA A 19 25.64 -19.52 0.95
CA ALA A 19 25.03 -19.71 2.28
C ALA A 19 24.91 -18.38 3.07
N THR A 20 25.92 -17.51 2.99
CA THR A 20 25.91 -16.18 3.62
C THR A 20 24.90 -15.24 2.97
N ALA A 21 24.85 -15.19 1.64
CA ALA A 21 23.89 -14.35 0.91
C ALA A 21 22.45 -14.82 1.13
N TRP A 22 22.23 -16.14 1.18
CA TRP A 22 20.95 -16.75 1.53
C TRP A 22 20.51 -16.40 2.95
N SER A 23 21.40 -16.52 3.93
CA SER A 23 21.10 -16.14 5.32
C SER A 23 20.69 -14.68 5.44
N LYS A 24 21.42 -13.75 4.80
CA LYS A 24 21.05 -12.33 4.76
C LYS A 24 19.70 -12.10 4.08
N TYR A 25 19.45 -12.76 2.96
CA TYR A 25 18.19 -12.69 2.23
C TYR A 25 17.00 -13.13 3.10
N ILE A 26 17.12 -14.28 3.77
CA ILE A 26 16.09 -14.80 4.68
C ILE A 26 15.84 -13.86 5.86
N LYS A 27 16.90 -13.31 6.48
CA LYS A 27 16.76 -12.32 7.56
C LYS A 27 16.00 -11.09 7.09
N GLY A 28 16.32 -10.56 5.90
CA GLY A 28 15.62 -9.41 5.32
C GLY A 28 14.15 -9.71 5.01
N ALA A 29 13.85 -10.89 4.45
CA ALA A 29 12.49 -11.30 4.17
C ALA A 29 11.66 -11.50 5.46
N SER A 30 12.27 -12.07 6.50
CA SER A 30 11.69 -12.22 7.85
C SER A 30 11.39 -10.86 8.50
N LEU A 31 12.30 -9.89 8.39
CA LEU A 31 12.07 -8.50 8.83
C LEU A 31 10.85 -7.86 8.14
N ILE A 32 10.79 -7.93 6.80
CA ILE A 32 9.68 -7.36 6.02
C ILE A 32 8.36 -8.05 6.39
N PHE A 33 8.38 -9.38 6.56
CA PHE A 33 7.22 -10.15 6.94
C PHE A 33 6.69 -9.74 8.32
N ALA A 34 7.55 -9.64 9.33
CA ALA A 34 7.17 -9.20 10.66
C ALA A 34 6.65 -7.75 10.67
N TRP A 35 7.27 -6.86 9.88
CA TRP A 35 6.82 -5.46 9.77
C TRP A 35 5.43 -5.33 9.15
N ARG A 36 5.09 -6.21 8.19
CA ARG A 36 3.73 -6.27 7.63
C ARG A 36 2.72 -6.74 8.67
N ILE A 37 3.08 -7.70 9.50
CA ILE A 37 2.20 -8.22 10.55
C ILE A 37 2.01 -7.19 11.68
N SER A 38 3.04 -6.40 12.01
CA SER A 38 2.93 -5.36 13.03
C SER A 38 1.97 -4.22 12.68
N GLN A 39 1.51 -4.14 11.42
CA GLN A 39 0.42 -3.24 11.03
C GLN A 39 -0.97 -3.74 11.46
N GLY A 40 -1.10 -5.01 11.84
CA GLY A 40 -2.34 -5.60 12.33
C GLY A 40 -2.60 -5.36 13.82
N GLU A 41 -3.55 -6.12 14.35
CA GLU A 41 -3.97 -6.07 15.76
C GLU A 41 -3.49 -7.27 16.58
N VAL A 42 -3.35 -8.43 15.94
CA VAL A 42 -3.03 -9.70 16.61
C VAL A 42 -2.05 -10.51 15.78
N ALA A 43 -1.02 -11.05 16.43
CA ALA A 43 -0.14 -12.07 15.86
C ALA A 43 -0.33 -13.40 16.59
N THR A 44 -0.41 -14.50 15.86
CA THR A 44 -0.40 -15.85 16.43
C THR A 44 0.85 -16.59 15.97
N ILE A 45 1.62 -17.09 16.93
CA ILE A 45 2.86 -17.82 16.71
C ILE A 45 2.63 -19.29 17.06
N ILE A 46 2.89 -20.16 16.10
CA ILE A 46 2.88 -21.60 16.32
C ILE A 46 4.22 -22.02 16.90
N THR A 47 4.23 -22.63 18.07
CA THR A 47 5.46 -23.11 18.73
C THR A 47 5.25 -24.51 19.35
N PRO A 48 6.33 -25.23 19.73
CA PRO A 48 6.22 -26.33 20.67
C PRO A 48 5.55 -25.86 21.98
N PRO A 49 4.87 -26.75 22.71
CA PRO A 49 4.22 -26.40 23.97
C PRO A 49 5.25 -26.06 25.07
N PRO A 50 4.84 -25.31 26.10
CA PRO A 50 5.63 -25.10 27.30
C PRO A 50 6.17 -26.41 27.91
N PRO A 51 7.39 -26.38 28.50
CA PRO A 51 8.24 -25.19 28.75
C PRO A 51 9.10 -24.77 27.54
N ASP A 52 9.14 -25.56 26.47
CA ASP A 52 10.11 -25.44 25.38
C ASP A 52 9.57 -24.63 24.18
N CYS A 53 8.90 -23.49 24.45
CA CYS A 53 8.27 -22.68 23.39
C CYS A 53 9.29 -22.06 22.43
N PHE A 54 10.47 -21.70 22.94
CA PHE A 54 11.48 -20.96 22.20
C PHE A 54 12.84 -21.65 22.26
N HIS A 55 13.66 -21.40 21.25
CA HIS A 55 15.00 -21.93 21.21
C HIS A 55 15.86 -21.28 22.32
N PRO A 56 16.62 -22.07 23.11
CA PRO A 56 17.35 -21.56 24.27
C PRO A 56 18.48 -20.59 23.93
N SER A 57 19.01 -20.64 22.71
CA SER A 57 20.04 -19.68 22.27
C SER A 57 19.50 -18.31 21.90
N GLU A 58 18.18 -18.13 21.80
CA GLU A 58 17.54 -16.87 21.36
C GLU A 58 17.93 -16.40 19.95
N MET A 59 18.63 -17.26 19.20
CA MET A 59 19.20 -16.93 17.90
C MET A 59 18.36 -17.45 16.73
N THR A 60 17.07 -17.65 16.91
CA THR A 60 16.17 -17.92 15.78
C THR A 60 15.81 -16.60 15.07
N SER A 61 15.41 -16.65 13.80
CA SER A 61 14.90 -15.43 13.14
C SER A 61 13.65 -14.89 13.84
N LEU A 62 12.80 -15.78 14.38
CA LEU A 62 11.66 -15.40 15.20
C LEU A 62 12.08 -14.56 16.41
N GLN A 63 13.07 -15.01 17.19
CA GLN A 63 13.51 -14.32 18.41
C GLN A 63 14.39 -13.09 18.14
N ASP A 64 15.33 -13.18 17.18
CA ASP A 64 16.32 -12.13 16.91
C ASP A 64 15.79 -11.02 15.99
N ILE A 65 14.71 -11.27 15.23
CA ILE A 65 14.19 -10.34 14.21
C ILE A 65 12.69 -10.12 14.35
N GLU A 66 11.88 -11.18 14.26
CA GLU A 66 10.42 -11.02 14.11
C GLU A 66 9.77 -10.51 15.39
N LEU A 67 10.08 -11.10 16.55
CA LEU A 67 9.54 -10.68 17.85
C LEU A 67 9.88 -9.22 18.19
N PRO A 68 11.13 -8.74 18.05
CA PRO A 68 11.46 -7.32 18.24
C PRO A 68 10.61 -6.38 17.36
N VAL A 69 10.38 -6.75 16.10
CA VAL A 69 9.51 -5.97 15.21
C VAL A 69 8.06 -5.99 15.70
N LEU A 70 7.53 -7.15 16.08
CA LEU A 70 6.16 -7.27 16.57
C LEU A 70 5.96 -6.48 17.88
N ARG A 71 6.95 -6.47 18.77
CA ARG A 71 6.94 -5.73 20.04
C ARG A 71 7.22 -4.23 19.90
N GLY A 72 7.59 -3.77 18.70
CA GLY A 72 7.90 -2.36 18.45
C GLY A 72 9.28 -1.94 18.97
N ASP A 73 10.16 -2.87 19.32
CA ASP A 73 11.49 -2.62 19.89
C ASP A 73 12.39 -1.84 18.90
N LEU A 74 12.04 -1.84 17.61
CA LEU A 74 12.75 -1.13 16.53
C LEU A 74 12.14 0.25 16.22
N GLY A 75 11.28 0.77 17.08
CA GLY A 75 10.62 2.06 16.91
C GLY A 75 9.46 2.06 15.92
N ASN A 76 9.02 0.89 15.46
CA ASN A 76 7.74 0.76 14.76
C ASN A 76 6.59 0.64 15.78
N ARG A 77 5.34 0.83 15.31
CA ARG A 77 4.15 0.58 16.14
C ARG A 77 4.16 -0.89 16.61
N PRO A 78 4.05 -1.15 17.93
CA PRO A 78 3.92 -2.50 18.45
C PRO A 78 2.55 -3.09 18.10
N ILE A 79 2.50 -4.40 17.93
CA ILE A 79 1.22 -5.09 17.84
C ILE A 79 0.56 -5.16 19.23
N PRO A 80 -0.76 -4.93 19.33
CA PRO A 80 -1.46 -4.98 20.61
C PRO A 80 -1.37 -6.32 21.32
N LYS A 81 -1.44 -7.45 20.59
CA LYS A 81 -1.44 -8.79 21.20
C LYS A 81 -0.63 -9.81 20.41
N ILE A 82 0.13 -10.63 21.13
CA ILE A 82 0.80 -11.81 20.57
C ILE A 82 0.30 -13.05 21.32
N PHE A 83 -0.17 -14.06 20.58
CA PHE A 83 -0.61 -15.34 21.11
C PHE A 83 0.34 -16.46 20.72
N LEU A 84 0.52 -17.43 21.62
CA LEU A 84 1.10 -18.72 21.30
C LEU A 84 0.02 -19.76 21.05
N TRP A 85 0.28 -20.66 20.11
CA TRP A 85 -0.61 -21.74 19.72
C TRP A 85 0.15 -23.05 19.51
N HIS A 86 -0.37 -24.14 20.06
CA HIS A 86 0.29 -25.46 20.07
C HIS A 86 -0.62 -26.55 19.48
N PRO A 87 -0.89 -26.51 18.16
CA PRO A 87 -1.82 -27.45 17.51
C PRO A 87 -1.37 -28.92 17.56
N THR A 88 -0.11 -29.18 17.90
CA THR A 88 0.46 -30.53 18.03
C THR A 88 0.13 -31.22 19.36
N VAL A 89 -0.46 -30.49 20.32
CA VAL A 89 -0.91 -31.07 21.59
C VAL A 89 -2.38 -31.47 21.44
N GLU A 90 -2.64 -32.75 21.66
CA GLU A 90 -3.99 -33.30 21.68
C GLU A 90 -4.85 -32.58 22.74
N GLY A 91 -6.02 -32.09 22.33
CA GLY A 91 -6.92 -31.29 23.16
C GLY A 91 -6.62 -29.79 23.17
N ALA A 92 -5.48 -29.35 22.63
CA ALA A 92 -5.08 -27.95 22.59
C ALA A 92 -5.23 -27.30 21.21
N GLN A 93 -5.87 -27.97 20.24
CA GLN A 93 -5.92 -27.50 18.85
C GLN A 93 -6.62 -26.15 18.69
N SER A 94 -7.56 -25.80 19.56
CA SER A 94 -8.24 -24.50 19.60
C SER A 94 -7.71 -23.57 20.71
N PHE A 95 -6.78 -24.05 21.54
CA PHE A 95 -6.29 -23.29 22.68
C PHE A 95 -5.10 -22.41 22.29
N ARG A 96 -5.23 -21.11 22.55
CA ARG A 96 -4.16 -20.13 22.43
C ARG A 96 -4.15 -19.25 23.67
N TYR A 97 -2.98 -18.78 24.07
CA TYR A 97 -2.84 -17.88 25.20
C TYR A 97 -1.93 -16.71 24.84
N GLN A 98 -2.21 -15.55 25.43
CA GLN A 98 -1.46 -14.33 25.17
C GLN A 98 -0.09 -14.40 25.85
N VAL A 99 0.94 -13.88 25.19
CA VAL A 99 2.31 -13.74 25.73
C VAL A 99 2.85 -12.32 25.62
N TRP A 100 2.06 -11.41 25.05
CA TRP A 100 2.37 -9.99 24.95
C TRP A 100 1.08 -9.17 24.86
N PRO A 101 0.98 -8.02 25.56
CA PRO A 101 1.96 -7.50 26.54
C PRO A 101 1.97 -8.31 27.84
N ASP A 102 0.84 -8.90 28.20
CA ASP A 102 0.70 -9.73 29.40
C ASP A 102 0.98 -11.20 29.08
N ASP A 103 1.76 -11.86 29.94
CA ASP A 103 2.09 -13.28 29.82
C ASP A 103 1.06 -14.15 30.54
N HIS A 104 0.24 -14.84 29.76
CA HIS A 104 -0.78 -15.79 30.23
C HIS A 104 -0.31 -17.24 30.08
N THR A 105 0.98 -17.51 29.97
CA THR A 105 1.53 -18.89 30.03
C THR A 105 1.03 -19.69 31.25
N PRO A 106 0.78 -19.09 32.45
CA PRO A 106 0.16 -19.84 33.55
C PRO A 106 -1.18 -20.49 33.22
N SER A 107 -1.99 -19.91 32.33
CA SER A 107 -3.26 -20.49 31.89
C SER A 107 -3.07 -21.81 31.13
N TRP A 108 -1.95 -21.98 30.42
CA TRP A 108 -1.59 -23.24 29.80
C TRP A 108 -1.43 -24.34 30.86
N TYR A 109 -0.68 -24.08 31.93
CA TYR A 109 -0.43 -25.07 32.98
C TYR A 109 -1.66 -25.41 33.83
N GLN A 110 -2.64 -24.50 33.89
CA GLN A 110 -3.94 -24.80 34.51
C GLN A 110 -4.77 -25.79 33.69
N MET A 111 -4.70 -25.69 32.37
CA MET A 111 -5.52 -26.50 31.46
C MET A 111 -4.83 -27.80 31.03
N PHE A 112 -3.50 -27.77 30.87
CA PHE A 112 -2.72 -28.89 30.36
C PHE A 112 -1.68 -29.31 31.39
N LYS A 113 -1.52 -30.62 31.56
CA LYS A 113 -0.50 -31.18 32.46
C LYS A 113 0.90 -30.70 32.03
N SER A 114 1.68 -30.27 33.02
CA SER A 114 3.09 -29.97 32.84
C SER A 114 3.80 -31.16 32.19
N ARG A 115 4.50 -30.89 31.09
CA ARG A 115 5.34 -31.88 30.44
C ARG A 115 6.77 -31.76 30.98
N PRO A 116 7.51 -32.88 31.12
CA PRO A 116 8.94 -32.79 31.35
C PRO A 116 9.57 -32.02 30.20
N LYS A 117 10.62 -31.25 30.51
CA LYS A 117 11.38 -30.51 29.49
C LYS A 117 11.84 -31.51 28.44
N ASP A 118 11.31 -31.38 27.24
CA ASP A 118 11.63 -32.29 26.16
C ASP A 118 12.95 -31.80 25.60
N THR A 119 14.05 -32.44 25.98
CA THR A 119 15.36 -32.22 25.35
C THR A 119 15.38 -32.81 23.94
N LYS A 120 14.33 -32.55 23.16
CA LYS A 120 14.42 -32.63 21.72
C LYS A 120 15.67 -31.87 21.32
N THR A 121 16.45 -32.51 20.46
CA THR A 121 17.62 -31.91 19.85
C THR A 121 17.14 -30.72 19.04
N TRP A 122 17.12 -29.56 19.70
CA TRP A 122 17.03 -28.28 19.04
C TRP A 122 18.05 -28.29 17.90
N ARG A 123 17.65 -27.74 16.75
CA ARG A 123 18.58 -27.59 15.63
C ARG A 123 19.83 -26.88 16.15
N VAL A 124 21.01 -27.39 15.78
CA VAL A 124 22.26 -26.70 16.10
C VAL A 124 22.25 -25.35 15.40
N VAL A 125 22.22 -24.28 16.20
CA VAL A 125 22.42 -22.91 15.71
C VAL A 125 23.93 -22.67 15.64
N SER A 126 24.41 -22.07 14.55
CA SER A 126 25.84 -21.75 14.38
C SER A 126 26.35 -20.90 15.55
N ARG A 127 27.44 -21.34 16.18
CA ARG A 127 28.13 -20.60 17.25
C ARG A 127 28.67 -19.24 16.79
N HIS A 128 28.85 -19.07 15.48
CA HIS A 128 29.32 -17.82 14.86
C HIS A 128 28.18 -16.85 14.52
N ARG A 129 26.93 -17.18 14.86
CA ARG A 129 25.82 -16.24 14.65
C ARG A 129 25.98 -15.12 15.67
N VAL A 130 26.27 -13.92 15.19
CA VAL A 130 26.20 -12.72 16.02
C VAL A 130 24.73 -12.31 16.11
N SER A 131 24.22 -12.11 17.33
CA SER A 131 22.89 -11.51 17.54
C SER A 131 22.84 -10.20 16.76
N THR A 132 21.71 -9.93 16.13
CA THR A 132 21.52 -8.68 15.40
C THR A 132 21.41 -7.58 16.46
N LYS A 133 22.53 -6.98 16.86
CA LYS A 133 22.53 -5.86 17.81
C LYS A 133 21.79 -4.68 17.19
N TRP A 134 20.50 -4.56 17.51
CA TRP A 134 19.63 -3.48 17.04
C TRP A 134 19.97 -2.11 17.64
N ALA A 135 20.84 -2.08 18.65
CA ALA A 135 21.24 -0.89 19.41
C ALA A 135 21.79 0.28 18.56
N ALA A 136 22.24 0.03 17.32
CA ALA A 136 22.77 1.07 16.42
C ALA A 136 21.92 1.30 15.15
N VAL A 137 20.82 0.57 14.97
CA VAL A 137 20.03 0.56 13.72
C VAL A 137 18.74 1.39 13.85
N ASN A 138 18.56 2.08 14.99
CA ASN A 138 17.38 2.90 15.25
C ASN A 138 17.27 4.14 14.33
N THR A 139 18.39 4.64 13.78
CA THR A 139 18.39 5.77 12.84
C THR A 139 18.27 5.33 11.39
N THR A 140 19.01 4.31 10.97
CA THR A 140 19.12 3.92 9.55
C THR A 140 17.90 3.13 9.05
N VAL A 141 17.32 2.24 9.86
CA VAL A 141 16.11 1.49 9.45
C VAL A 141 14.86 2.35 9.53
N ARG A 142 14.77 3.27 10.51
CA ARG A 142 13.76 4.34 10.46
C ARG A 142 13.90 5.11 9.16
N HIS A 143 15.10 5.51 8.76
CA HIS A 143 15.30 6.22 7.49
C HIS A 143 14.94 5.37 6.26
N LEU A 144 15.33 4.09 6.20
CA LEU A 144 15.06 3.22 5.05
C LEU A 144 13.57 2.88 4.90
N ILE A 145 12.89 2.54 6.00
CA ILE A 145 11.44 2.26 5.99
C ILE A 145 10.66 3.54 5.71
N THR A 146 11.08 4.68 6.28
CA THR A 146 10.49 5.98 5.97
C THR A 146 10.72 6.34 4.50
N LEU A 147 11.93 6.17 3.95
CA LEU A 147 12.24 6.50 2.55
C LEU A 147 11.52 5.61 1.54
N GLU A 148 11.36 4.31 1.80
CA GLU A 148 10.61 3.43 0.88
C GLU A 148 9.10 3.73 0.91
N SER A 149 8.58 4.09 2.08
CA SER A 149 7.20 4.53 2.27
C SER A 149 6.96 5.90 1.62
N PHE A 150 7.88 6.86 1.80
CA PHE A 150 7.86 8.18 1.17
C PHE A 150 8.07 8.10 -0.35
N GLY A 151 8.87 7.17 -0.86
CA GLY A 151 9.04 6.98 -2.31
C GLY A 151 7.75 6.53 -2.99
N LYS A 152 7.00 5.63 -2.34
CA LYS A 152 5.67 5.19 -2.79
C LYS A 152 4.61 6.29 -2.60
N LEU A 153 4.65 7.01 -1.48
CA LEU A 153 3.76 8.14 -1.22
C LEU A 153 4.00 9.30 -2.19
N LYS A 154 5.25 9.57 -2.59
CA LYS A 154 5.62 10.60 -3.57
C LYS A 154 5.15 10.25 -4.98
N ARG A 155 5.16 8.96 -5.36
CA ARG A 155 4.53 8.48 -6.62
C ARG A 155 3.01 8.60 -6.61
N LEU A 156 2.37 8.30 -5.48
CA LEU A 156 0.91 8.47 -5.34
C LEU A 156 0.53 9.96 -5.29
N SER A 157 1.29 10.76 -4.54
CA SER A 157 1.14 12.21 -4.44
C SER A 157 1.37 12.90 -5.78
N SER A 158 2.32 12.46 -6.62
CA SER A 158 2.52 13.05 -7.95
C SER A 158 1.35 12.77 -8.89
N ASN A 159 0.70 11.60 -8.77
CA ASN A 159 -0.47 11.26 -9.59
C ASN A 159 -1.73 12.00 -9.12
N VAL A 160 -1.91 12.14 -7.81
CA VAL A 160 -3.00 12.93 -7.21
C VAL A 160 -2.81 14.42 -7.50
N ALA A 161 -1.60 14.96 -7.33
CA ALA A 161 -1.29 16.36 -7.61
C ALA A 161 -1.52 16.70 -9.09
N ARG A 162 -1.09 15.82 -10.02
CA ARG A 162 -1.31 16.02 -11.45
C ARG A 162 -2.81 16.00 -11.79
N ASN A 163 -3.60 15.16 -11.13
CA ASN A 163 -5.05 15.15 -11.28
C ASN A 163 -5.71 16.41 -10.68
N THR A 164 -5.26 16.91 -9.52
CA THR A 164 -5.81 18.13 -8.92
C THR A 164 -5.47 19.38 -9.72
N PHE A 165 -4.27 19.47 -10.31
CA PHE A 165 -3.92 20.57 -11.21
C PHE A 165 -4.81 20.59 -12.46
N ASN A 166 -5.10 19.42 -13.04
CA ASN A 166 -5.99 19.32 -14.19
C ASN A 166 -7.46 19.68 -13.85
N VAL A 167 -7.92 19.43 -12.62
CA VAL A 167 -9.27 19.81 -12.18
C VAL A 167 -9.35 21.31 -11.91
N LEU A 168 -8.34 21.90 -11.29
CA LEU A 168 -8.31 23.34 -10.99
C LEU A 168 -8.27 24.17 -12.30
N ASP A 169 -7.48 23.75 -13.28
CA ASP A 169 -7.40 24.41 -14.58
C ASP A 169 -8.74 24.40 -15.33
N LYS A 170 -9.45 23.25 -15.30
CA LYS A 170 -10.81 23.14 -15.84
C LYS A 170 -11.82 24.04 -15.11
N LEU A 171 -11.68 24.19 -13.79
CA LEU A 171 -12.58 25.03 -12.99
C LEU A 171 -12.33 26.52 -13.26
N VAL A 172 -11.08 26.92 -13.49
CA VAL A 172 -10.71 28.29 -13.92
C VAL A 172 -11.27 28.60 -15.31
N LEU A 173 -11.19 27.65 -16.26
CA LEU A 173 -11.80 27.80 -17.58
C LEU A 173 -13.33 27.93 -17.51
N LEU A 174 -13.98 27.13 -16.65
CA LEU A 174 -15.43 27.22 -16.43
C LEU A 174 -15.82 28.58 -15.85
N LEU A 175 -15.06 29.08 -14.87
CA LEU A 175 -15.32 30.39 -14.26
C LEU A 175 -15.17 31.53 -15.29
N LYS A 176 -14.15 31.47 -16.15
CA LYS A 176 -13.99 32.43 -17.26
C LYS A 176 -15.16 32.37 -18.24
N LEU A 177 -15.63 31.16 -18.57
CA LEU A 177 -16.80 30.99 -19.45
C LEU A 177 -18.07 31.59 -18.83
N CYS A 178 -18.33 31.32 -17.54
CA CYS A 178 -19.46 31.90 -16.81
C CYS A 178 -19.38 33.44 -16.79
N PHE A 179 -18.19 34.00 -16.59
CA PHE A 179 -17.98 35.45 -16.63
C PHE A 179 -18.33 36.05 -18.00
N HIS A 180 -17.84 35.45 -19.09
CA HIS A 180 -18.19 35.92 -20.45
C HIS A 180 -19.69 35.80 -20.74
N LEU A 181 -20.34 34.72 -20.29
CA LEU A 181 -21.78 34.54 -20.43
C LEU A 181 -22.56 35.63 -19.70
N ALA A 182 -22.13 36.00 -18.49
CA ALA A 182 -22.76 37.08 -17.71
C ALA A 182 -22.59 38.44 -18.39
N VAL A 183 -21.42 38.74 -18.95
CA VAL A 183 -21.18 39.98 -19.70
C VAL A 183 -22.07 40.05 -20.95
N LEU A 184 -22.19 38.96 -21.70
CA LEU A 184 -23.09 38.89 -22.86
C LEU A 184 -24.55 39.09 -22.47
N LEU A 185 -24.99 38.52 -21.35
CA LEU A 185 -26.34 38.70 -20.84
C LEU A 185 -26.63 40.17 -20.51
N VAL A 186 -25.68 40.88 -19.88
CA VAL A 186 -25.81 42.32 -19.58
C VAL A 186 -25.90 43.16 -20.86
N ILE A 187 -25.09 42.83 -21.88
CA ILE A 187 -25.14 43.51 -23.19
C ILE A 187 -26.50 43.28 -23.85
N PHE A 188 -26.98 42.02 -23.86
CA PHE A 188 -28.28 41.68 -24.43
C PHE A 188 -29.42 42.41 -23.72
N LEU A 189 -29.43 42.42 -22.39
CA LEU A 189 -30.43 43.16 -21.61
C LEU A 189 -30.42 44.66 -21.94
N ARG A 190 -29.23 45.26 -22.09
CA ARG A 190 -29.12 46.67 -22.52
C ARG A 190 -29.72 46.91 -23.91
N LEU A 191 -29.48 46.01 -24.87
CA LEU A 191 -30.06 46.11 -26.21
C LEU A 191 -31.59 45.97 -26.18
N VAL A 192 -32.12 45.04 -25.40
CA VAL A 192 -33.58 44.88 -25.24
C VAL A 192 -34.21 46.13 -24.64
N VAL A 193 -33.60 46.73 -23.62
CA VAL A 193 -34.08 48.00 -23.04
C VAL A 193 -34.03 49.12 -24.08
N GLN A 194 -32.98 49.22 -24.89
CA GLN A 194 -32.89 50.22 -25.95
C GLN A 194 -33.97 50.04 -27.02
N ILE A 195 -34.27 48.80 -27.42
CA ILE A 195 -35.32 48.50 -28.41
C ILE A 195 -36.70 48.85 -27.83
N LEU A 196 -37.00 48.46 -26.60
CA LEU A 196 -38.28 48.78 -25.94
C LEU A 196 -38.48 50.29 -25.81
N VAL A 197 -37.43 51.03 -25.45
CA VAL A 197 -37.49 52.50 -25.36
C VAL A 197 -37.65 53.14 -26.75
N ALA A 198 -37.01 52.59 -27.79
CA ALA A 198 -37.14 53.08 -29.15
C ALA A 198 -38.53 52.80 -29.76
N GLU A 199 -39.17 51.69 -29.40
CA GLU A 199 -40.51 51.33 -29.85
C GLU A 199 -41.58 52.29 -29.29
N GLU A 200 -41.45 52.72 -28.03
CA GLU A 200 -42.35 53.75 -27.48
C GLU A 200 -42.07 55.17 -28.03
N ALA A 201 -40.89 55.40 -28.61
CA ALA A 201 -40.48 56.69 -29.14
C ALA A 201 -40.78 56.86 -30.64
N ALA A 202 -41.61 56.02 -31.26
CA ALA A 202 -42.07 56.19 -32.63
C ALA A 202 -43.42 56.94 -32.68
N PRO A 203 -43.44 58.28 -32.79
CA PRO A 203 -44.63 59.00 -33.21
C PRO A 203 -44.88 58.75 -34.70
N ASP A 204 -46.13 58.47 -35.02
CA ASP A 204 -46.70 58.50 -36.36
C ASP A 204 -46.43 59.84 -37.04
N GLN A 205 -45.29 60.03 -37.72
CA GLN A 205 -45.19 61.03 -38.79
C GLN A 205 -44.31 60.51 -39.93
N ALA A 206 -45.02 60.17 -41.01
CA ALA A 206 -44.53 60.21 -42.36
C ALA A 206 -43.98 61.60 -42.70
N GLY A 207 -42.85 61.66 -43.39
CA GLY A 207 -42.46 62.85 -44.14
C GLY A 207 -40.97 63.16 -44.16
N GLU A 208 -40.45 63.18 -45.38
CA GLU A 208 -39.44 64.14 -45.84
C GLU A 208 -37.95 63.81 -45.66
N VAL A 209 -37.47 63.11 -46.69
CA VAL A 209 -36.21 63.30 -47.45
C VAL A 209 -35.37 64.53 -47.04
N THR A 210 -34.09 64.31 -46.70
CA THR A 210 -32.98 65.07 -47.32
C THR A 210 -31.62 64.39 -47.12
N ASN A 211 -30.82 64.51 -48.18
CA ASN A 211 -29.48 63.97 -48.38
C ASN A 211 -28.39 64.76 -47.65
N ALA A 212 -27.36 64.08 -47.12
CA ALA A 212 -25.94 64.46 -47.16
C ALA A 212 -25.12 63.39 -46.41
N SER A 213 -24.31 62.54 -47.05
CA SER A 213 -23.03 62.82 -47.73
C SER A 213 -21.93 63.36 -46.81
N SER A 214 -21.23 62.47 -46.11
CA SER A 214 -19.77 62.59 -45.87
C SER A 214 -19.20 61.23 -45.49
N ARG A 215 -18.49 60.56 -46.40
CA ARG A 215 -17.03 60.65 -46.63
C ARG A 215 -16.28 59.59 -45.83
N ILE A 216 -16.16 58.45 -46.51
CA ILE A 216 -15.33 57.28 -46.23
C ILE A 216 -13.84 57.66 -46.30
N LYS A 217 -13.03 57.19 -45.35
CA LYS A 217 -11.63 56.82 -45.59
C LYS A 217 -11.34 55.46 -44.93
N PRO A 218 -10.70 54.52 -45.66
CA PRO A 218 -10.45 53.15 -45.20
C PRO A 218 -9.01 52.97 -44.67
N ASN A 219 -8.74 51.75 -44.20
CA ASN A 219 -7.47 51.12 -43.79
C ASN A 219 -7.02 51.32 -42.34
N GLU A 220 -7.02 50.23 -41.57
CA GLU A 220 -5.83 49.40 -41.33
C GLU A 220 -6.28 48.12 -40.60
N GLU A 221 -6.42 47.02 -41.33
CA GLU A 221 -5.44 45.94 -41.51
C GLU A 221 -5.44 44.89 -40.37
N ILE A 222 -6.00 43.76 -40.76
CA ILE A 222 -6.22 42.53 -40.03
C ILE A 222 -4.89 41.76 -39.98
N ARG A 223 -4.41 41.40 -38.79
CA ARG A 223 -3.48 40.28 -38.62
C ARG A 223 -4.07 39.21 -37.71
N ILE A 224 -4.66 38.23 -38.37
CA ILE A 224 -5.02 36.92 -37.84
C ILE A 224 -3.73 36.10 -37.76
N THR A 225 -3.33 35.69 -36.56
CA THR A 225 -2.36 34.61 -36.39
C THR A 225 -3.09 33.42 -35.77
N CYS A 226 -3.52 32.50 -36.62
CA CYS A 226 -3.94 31.16 -36.23
C CYS A 226 -2.69 30.33 -35.89
N ALA A 227 -2.59 29.87 -34.65
CA ALA A 227 -1.73 28.75 -34.28
C ALA A 227 -2.61 27.67 -33.63
N SER A 228 -3.20 26.82 -34.47
CA SER A 228 -3.79 25.57 -34.04
C SER A 228 -2.66 24.58 -33.74
N LYS A 229 -2.51 24.14 -32.49
CA LYS A 229 -1.77 22.92 -32.19
C LYS A 229 -2.72 21.90 -31.58
N ILE A 230 -2.99 20.90 -32.39
CA ILE A 230 -3.92 19.79 -32.20
C ILE A 230 -3.49 18.92 -31.03
N ASN A 231 -4.51 18.56 -30.26
CA ASN A 231 -4.51 17.52 -29.23
C ASN A 231 -4.15 16.13 -29.79
N GLN A 232 -3.36 15.37 -29.03
CA GLN A 232 -3.53 13.91 -28.95
C GLN A 232 -3.44 13.48 -27.48
N PRO A 233 -4.47 12.79 -26.96
CA PRO A 233 -4.36 11.92 -25.80
C PRO A 233 -4.79 10.48 -26.20
N PRO A 234 -4.94 9.54 -25.26
CA PRO A 234 -3.97 8.49 -24.97
C PRO A 234 -4.45 7.09 -25.40
N SER A 235 -3.53 6.15 -25.60
CA SER A 235 -3.87 4.73 -25.71
C SER A 235 -4.16 4.12 -24.33
N LEU A 236 -5.25 3.36 -24.27
CA LEU A 236 -5.77 2.63 -23.12
C LEU A 236 -4.79 1.56 -22.57
N PRO A 237 -4.92 1.20 -21.28
CA PRO A 237 -4.22 0.07 -20.69
C PRO A 237 -4.97 -1.25 -20.96
N THR A 238 -4.23 -2.25 -21.41
CA THR A 238 -4.70 -3.64 -21.52
C THR A 238 -4.80 -4.27 -20.14
N THR A 239 -6.03 -4.57 -19.72
CA THR A 239 -6.36 -5.49 -18.64
C THR A 239 -6.08 -6.92 -19.09
N VAL A 240 -5.27 -7.66 -18.34
CA VAL A 240 -5.19 -9.12 -18.44
C VAL A 240 -5.66 -9.72 -17.12
N ASN A 241 -6.89 -10.24 -17.14
CA ASN A 241 -7.41 -11.23 -16.20
C ASN A 241 -6.83 -12.60 -16.60
N ILE A 242 -6.28 -13.34 -15.65
CA ILE A 242 -6.20 -14.80 -15.76
C ILE A 242 -6.71 -15.41 -14.46
N SER A 243 -7.86 -16.07 -14.60
CA SER A 243 -8.51 -16.89 -13.59
C SER A 243 -7.83 -18.24 -13.44
N ALA A 244 -8.08 -18.81 -12.26
CA ALA A 244 -7.70 -20.13 -11.80
C ALA A 244 -8.10 -21.26 -12.77
N VAL A 245 -7.25 -22.29 -12.79
CA VAL A 245 -7.60 -23.64 -13.26
C VAL A 245 -7.30 -24.60 -12.10
N THR A 246 -8.36 -25.17 -11.55
CA THR A 246 -8.38 -26.34 -10.69
C THR A 246 -8.61 -27.59 -11.53
N VAL A 247 -7.77 -28.63 -11.37
CA VAL A 247 -8.14 -30.05 -11.58
C VAL A 247 -7.30 -30.91 -10.61
N PRO A 248 -7.87 -32.00 -10.03
CA PRO A 248 -7.34 -32.68 -8.86
C PRO A 248 -6.48 -33.91 -9.21
N GLY A 249 -5.65 -34.35 -8.26
CA GLY A 249 -4.84 -35.55 -8.43
C GLY A 249 -4.32 -36.09 -7.10
N ASN A 250 -4.98 -37.16 -6.66
CA ASN A 250 -4.59 -38.06 -5.56
C ASN A 250 -3.12 -38.49 -5.67
N SER A 251 -2.36 -38.41 -4.58
CA SER A 251 -1.15 -39.23 -4.39
C SER A 251 -0.74 -39.24 -2.92
N SER A 252 -0.87 -40.43 -2.33
CA SER A 252 -0.42 -40.83 -1.01
C SER A 252 1.12 -40.86 -0.96
N ALA A 253 1.76 -39.71 -0.75
CA ALA A 253 3.22 -39.64 -0.58
C ALA A 253 3.63 -38.43 0.27
N ASN A 254 2.99 -38.20 1.42
CA ASN A 254 3.27 -37.01 2.23
C ASN A 254 3.52 -37.27 3.73
N ARG A 255 4.16 -38.40 4.07
CA ARG A 255 4.61 -38.69 5.45
C ARG A 255 6.13 -38.60 5.67
N GLN A 256 6.93 -38.32 4.64
CA GLN A 256 8.38 -38.23 4.78
C GLN A 256 8.96 -36.80 4.62
N PHE A 257 8.16 -35.82 4.19
CA PHE A 257 8.63 -34.47 3.82
C PHE A 257 8.52 -33.42 4.95
N LEU A 258 8.26 -33.86 6.19
CA LEU A 258 8.14 -33.01 7.38
C LEU A 258 9.43 -32.93 8.23
N ARG A 259 10.56 -33.47 7.76
CA ARG A 259 11.83 -33.48 8.52
C ARG A 259 12.80 -32.35 8.17
N ASP A 260 12.69 -31.72 7.00
CA ASP A 260 13.74 -30.79 6.55
C ASP A 260 13.46 -29.31 6.78
N PHE A 261 12.22 -28.96 7.16
CA PHE A 261 11.86 -27.61 7.58
C PHE A 261 10.87 -27.66 8.74
N GLY A 262 11.34 -27.34 9.95
CA GLY A 262 10.48 -27.25 11.14
C GLY A 262 9.34 -26.25 10.95
N PRO A 263 8.14 -26.52 11.52
CA PRO A 263 6.91 -25.81 11.20
C PRO A 263 6.82 -24.52 12.01
N TRP A 264 7.40 -23.44 11.51
CA TRP A 264 7.11 -22.10 12.05
C TRP A 264 6.28 -21.38 11.00
N LYS A 265 4.97 -21.49 11.12
CA LYS A 265 4.01 -20.65 10.38
C LYS A 265 3.48 -19.62 11.35
N LEU A 266 3.84 -18.35 11.14
CA LEU A 266 3.02 -17.26 11.63
C LEU A 266 1.74 -17.26 10.78
N VAL A 267 0.60 -17.33 11.44
CA VAL A 267 -0.71 -17.20 10.79
C VAL A 267 -1.28 -15.87 11.23
N SER A 268 -1.49 -14.97 10.26
CA SER A 268 -2.27 -13.75 10.47
C SER A 268 -3.73 -14.12 10.29
N ALA A 269 -4.55 -13.94 11.33
CA ALA A 269 -5.99 -13.84 11.15
C ALA A 269 -6.26 -12.40 10.67
N GLY A 270 -6.74 -12.28 9.44
CA GLY A 270 -7.26 -11.02 8.90
C GLY A 270 -8.67 -10.75 9.39
#